data_AF-A0A7Y7NWG2-F1
#
_entry.id   AF-A0A7Y7NWG2-F1
#
_cell.length_a   1.000
_cell.length_b   1.000
_cell.length_c   1.000
_cell.angle_alpha   90.00
_cell.angle_beta   90.00
_cell.angle_gamma   90.00
#
_symmetry.space_group_name_H-M   'P 1'
#
loop_
_entity.id
_entity.type
_entity.pdbx_description
1 polymer ?
#
loop_
_entity_poly.entity_id
_entity_poly.type
_entity_poly.pdbx_seq_one_letter_code
_entity_poly.pdbx_strand_id
1 'polypeptide(L)' 'MKKVFFILGMIALTAFGFSSCKKCTTCSTTSAAGVVISTSAEFCGSSSEVSDFETSYKNAWSSFGTPSCN' A
#
# COMPACT_ATOMS: atom_id res chain seq x y z
N MET A 1 -31.11 28.26 26.45
CA MET A 1 -29.74 28.06 25.93
C MET A 1 -29.10 26.73 26.37
N LYS A 2 -29.88 25.70 26.78
CA LYS A 2 -29.34 24.40 27.26
C LYS A 2 -29.32 23.28 26.21
N LYS A 3 -29.86 23.53 25.01
CA LYS A 3 -30.05 22.53 23.95
C LYS A 3 -28.89 22.45 22.95
N VAL A 4 -27.97 23.42 22.97
CA VAL A 4 -26.85 23.51 22.01
C VAL A 4 -25.68 22.60 22.41
N PHE A 5 -25.52 22.36 23.72
CA PHE A 5 -24.45 21.49 24.23
C PHE A 5 -24.63 20.00 23.90
N PHE A 6 -25.87 19.55 23.67
CA PHE A 6 -26.14 18.15 23.32
C PHE A 6 -25.77 17.81 21.87
N ILE A 7 -25.79 18.81 20.98
CA ILE A 7 -25.57 18.61 19.54
C ILE A 7 -24.06 18.58 19.22
N LEU A 8 -23.25 19.35 19.95
CA LEU A 8 -21.79 19.32 19.79
C LEU A 8 -21.13 18.02 20.25
N GLY A 9 -21.75 17.26 21.17
CA GLY A 9 -21.20 15.99 21.64
C GLY A 9 -21.28 14.85 20.62
N MET A 10 -22.27 14.85 19.73
CA MET A 10 -22.47 13.77 18.76
C MET A 10 -21.57 13.86 17.52
N ILE A 11 -21.01 15.04 17.23
CA ILE A 11 -20.17 15.27 16.03
C ILE A 11 -18.73 14.76 16.23
N ALA A 12 -18.29 14.57 17.49
CA ALA A 12 -16.93 14.12 17.79
C ALA A 12 -16.70 12.59 17.56
N LEU A 13 -17.78 11.80 17.41
CA LEU A 13 -17.68 10.33 17.28
C LEU A 13 -17.44 9.85 15.85
N THR A 14 -17.56 10.70 14.83
CA THR A 14 -17.38 10.31 13.42
C THR A 14 -15.98 10.62 12.88
N ALA A 15 -15.11 11.27 13.66
CA ALA A 15 -13.76 11.65 13.22
C ALA A 15 -12.70 10.57 13.44
N PHE A 16 -13.01 9.46 14.12
CA PHE A 16 -12.21 8.24 14.08
C PHE A 16 -12.49 7.46 12.78
N GLY A 17 -12.43 8.16 11.64
CA GLY A 17 -12.26 7.52 10.36
C GLY A 17 -10.89 6.86 10.39
N PHE A 18 -10.90 5.53 10.51
CA PHE A 18 -9.76 4.65 10.37
C PHE A 18 -8.85 5.16 9.25
N SER A 19 -7.78 5.86 9.62
CA SER A 19 -6.60 5.92 8.76
C SER A 19 -5.98 4.54 8.85
N SER A 20 -6.62 3.56 8.19
CA SER A 20 -5.98 2.30 7.88
C SER A 20 -4.78 2.70 7.04
N CYS A 21 -3.61 2.81 7.68
CA CYS A 21 -2.37 3.15 7.02
C CYS A 21 -2.17 2.14 5.89
N LYS A 22 -2.55 2.53 4.67
CA LYS A 22 -2.27 1.75 3.48
C LYS A 22 -0.77 1.86 3.25
N LYS A 23 -0.11 0.72 3.13
CA LYS A 23 1.24 0.67 2.59
C LYS A 23 1.11 0.67 1.08
N CYS A 24 1.92 1.49 0.44
CA CYS A 24 2.07 1.48 -1.00
C CYS A 24 3.44 0.92 -1.36
N THR A 25 3.52 0.15 -2.44
CA THR A 25 4.79 -0.33 -2.98
C THR A 25 4.78 -0.28 -4.50
N THR A 26 5.97 -0.16 -5.08
CA THR A 26 6.21 -0.38 -6.50
C THR A 26 7.34 -1.38 -6.65
N CYS A 27 7.13 -2.42 -7.47
CA CYS A 27 8.14 -3.41 -7.77
C CYS A 27 8.74 -3.18 -9.16
N SER A 28 9.99 -3.56 -9.34
CA SER A 28 10.69 -3.53 -10.62
C SER A 28 11.63 -4.73 -10.73
N THR A 29 11.94 -5.12 -11.95
CA THR A 29 12.87 -6.22 -12.22
C THR A 29 13.99 -5.71 -13.09
N THR A 30 15.22 -6.00 -12.68
CA THR A 30 16.44 -5.60 -13.39
C THR A 30 17.11 -6.84 -13.98
N SER A 31 17.50 -6.78 -15.24
CA SER A 31 18.30 -7.83 -15.90
C SER A 31 19.70 -7.93 -15.31
N ALA A 32 20.42 -9.02 -15.61
CA ALA A 32 21.81 -9.20 -15.19
C ALA A 32 22.76 -8.08 -15.70
N ALA A 33 22.39 -7.37 -16.77
CA ALA A 33 23.13 -6.23 -17.31
C ALA A 33 22.81 -4.90 -16.60
N GLY A 34 21.96 -4.90 -15.57
CA GLY A 34 21.57 -3.69 -14.85
C GLY A 34 20.44 -2.89 -15.51
N VAL A 35 19.83 -3.41 -16.58
CA VAL A 35 18.73 -2.74 -17.30
C VAL A 35 17.39 -3.13 -16.69
N VAL A 36 16.53 -2.16 -16.36
CA VAL A 36 15.15 -2.39 -15.91
C VAL A 36 14.33 -2.99 -17.04
N ILE A 37 13.79 -4.18 -16.82
CA ILE A 37 13.00 -4.93 -17.82
C ILE A 37 11.50 -4.90 -17.51
N SER A 38 11.11 -4.57 -16.29
CA SER A 38 9.71 -4.46 -15.89
C SER A 38 9.57 -3.57 -14.65
N THR A 39 8.45 -2.87 -14.58
CA THR A 39 8.03 -2.05 -13.43
C THR A 39 6.52 -2.24 -13.25
N SER A 40 6.10 -2.55 -12.02
CA SER A 40 4.69 -2.65 -11.68
C SER A 40 4.05 -1.27 -11.57
N ALA A 41 2.73 -1.20 -11.67
CA ALA A 41 2.00 -0.05 -11.12
C ALA A 41 2.17 -0.01 -9.59
N GLU A 42 1.95 1.18 -9.01
CA GLU A 42 1.87 1.34 -7.56
C GLU A 42 0.70 0.51 -7.01
N PHE A 43 0.98 -0.27 -5.97
CA PHE A 43 0.00 -1.08 -5.27
C PHE A 43 -0.12 -0.62 -3.82
N CYS A 44 -1.31 -0.19 -3.41
CA CYS A 44 -1.58 0.28 -2.05
C CYS A 44 -2.61 -0.61 -1.32
N GLY A 45 -2.20 -1.24 -0.23
CA GLY A 45 -3.03 -2.16 0.55
C GLY A 45 -2.66 -2.19 2.03
N SER A 46 -3.23 -3.15 2.77
CA SER A 46 -2.72 -3.50 4.10
C SER A 46 -1.31 -4.09 4.00
N SER A 47 -0.56 -4.11 5.11
CA SER A 47 0.78 -4.70 5.13
C SER A 47 0.82 -6.15 4.64
N SER A 48 -0.25 -6.94 4.87
CA SER A 48 -0.32 -8.32 4.38
C SER A 48 -0.51 -8.34 2.86
N GLU A 49 -1.46 -7.57 2.33
CA GLU A 49 -1.72 -7.50 0.89
C GLU A 49 -0.48 -7.02 0.12
N VAL A 50 0.25 -6.05 0.67
CA VAL A 50 1.51 -5.57 0.07
C VAL A 50 2.57 -6.67 0.09
N SER A 51 2.73 -7.39 1.20
CA SER A 51 3.68 -8.50 1.29
C SER A 51 3.34 -9.64 0.32
N ASP A 52 2.05 -9.94 0.16
CA ASP A 52 1.56 -10.95 -0.79
C ASP A 52 1.83 -10.51 -2.24
N PHE A 53 1.57 -9.23 -2.55
CA PHE A 53 1.89 -8.63 -3.84
C PHE A 53 3.40 -8.70 -4.14
N GLU A 54 4.26 -8.29 -3.21
CA GLU A 54 5.71 -8.37 -3.38
C GLU A 54 6.18 -9.79 -3.63
N THR A 55 5.65 -10.76 -2.89
CA THR A 55 6.00 -12.18 -3.02
C THR A 55 5.57 -12.72 -4.38
N SER A 56 4.34 -12.40 -4.80
CA SER A 56 3.82 -12.77 -6.11
C SER A 56 4.67 -12.17 -7.24
N TYR A 57 5.01 -10.89 -7.15
CA TYR A 57 5.87 -10.21 -8.13
C TYR A 57 7.26 -10.85 -8.20
N LYS A 58 7.90 -11.08 -7.05
CA LYS A 58 9.22 -11.71 -6.97
C LYS A 58 9.20 -13.10 -7.62
N ASN A 59 8.19 -13.91 -7.35
CA ASN A 59 8.06 -15.24 -7.96
C ASN A 59 7.87 -15.16 -9.47
N ALA A 60 7.00 -14.27 -9.96
CA ALA A 60 6.73 -14.10 -11.38
C ALA A 60 7.96 -13.63 -12.19
N TRP A 61 8.83 -12.81 -11.57
CA TRP A 61 9.95 -12.17 -12.26
C TRP A 61 11.34 -12.76 -11.94
N SER A 62 11.44 -13.66 -10.95
CA SER A 62 12.70 -14.29 -10.52
C SER A 62 13.49 -15.00 -11.63
N SER A 63 12.80 -15.50 -12.65
CA SER A 63 13.44 -16.20 -13.78
C SER A 63 13.96 -15.25 -14.86
N PHE A 64 13.56 -13.97 -14.85
CA PHE A 64 13.90 -12.99 -15.88
C PHE A 64 14.96 -11.99 -15.40
N GLY A 65 15.14 -11.84 -14.10
CA GLY A 65 16.12 -10.94 -13.51
C GLY A 65 16.00 -10.87 -12.00
N THR A 66 16.51 -9.78 -11.43
CA THR A 66 16.48 -9.52 -9.99
C THR A 66 15.28 -8.62 -9.67
N PRO A 67 14.18 -9.16 -9.11
CA PRO A 67 13.05 -8.35 -8.66
C PRO A 67 13.39 -7.58 -7.37
N SER A 68 12.90 -6.35 -7.27
CA SER A 68 13.05 -5.46 -6.12
C SER A 68 11.77 -4.64 -5.93
N CYS A 69 11.37 -4.38 -4.69
CA CYS A 69 10.17 -3.60 -4.36
C CYS A 69 10.55 -2.50 -3.37
N ASN A 70 10.01 -1.30 -3.56
CA ASN A 70 10.20 -0.13 -2.70
C ASN A 70 8.87 0.50 -2.32
#